data_AF-A0A351GQ84-F1
#
_entry.id   AF-A0A351GQ84-F1
#
_cell.length_a   1.000
_cell.length_b   1.000
_cell.length_c   1.000
_cell.angle_alpha   90.00
_cell.angle_beta   90.00
_cell.angle_gamma   90.00
#
_symmetry.space_group_name_H-M   'P 1'
#
loop_
_entity.id
_entity.type
_entity.pdbx_description
1 polymer ?
#
loop_
_entity_poly.entity_id
_entity_poly.type
_entity_poly.pdbx_seq_one_letter_code
_entity_poly.pdbx_strand_id
1 'polypeptide(L)'
;MFRVLAFVAICLLPMSGIAQDRAKTLADIRQDLNILYVEIQRLKGELSTTQGPSISGAAGSVLERVQNIEAELQRLTALSEELQFRVERVVQDGTNRVGDLEFRLVELEGGDISTLGETTTLGGDLAYPK
;
A
#
# COMPACT_ATOMS: atom_id res chain seq x y z
N MET A 1 9.98 49.51 -2.11
CA MET A 1 9.36 48.86 -0.93
C MET A 1 8.18 47.92 -1.29
N PHE A 2 7.41 48.18 -2.36
CA PHE A 2 6.28 47.32 -2.77
C PHE A 2 6.66 45.92 -3.32
N ARG A 3 7.91 45.70 -3.72
CA ARG A 3 8.39 44.41 -4.29
C ARG A 3 8.67 43.34 -3.24
N VAL A 4 8.97 43.74 -2.00
CA VAL A 4 9.28 42.80 -0.91
C VAL A 4 7.99 42.20 -0.34
N LEU A 5 6.88 42.94 -0.37
CA LEU A 5 5.59 42.48 0.13
C LEU A 5 4.95 41.39 -0.75
N ALA A 6 5.22 41.40 -2.05
CA ALA A 6 4.71 40.39 -3.00
C ALA A 6 5.37 39.02 -2.83
N PHE A 7 6.60 38.96 -2.32
CA PHE A 7 7.33 37.70 -2.13
C PHE A 7 6.88 36.94 -0.88
N VAL A 8 6.37 37.65 0.14
CA VAL A 8 5.87 37.03 1.38
C VAL A 8 4.47 36.43 1.20
N ALA A 9 3.68 36.94 0.23
CA ALA A 9 2.32 36.45 -0.03
C ALA A 9 2.27 35.11 -0.80
N ILE A 10 3.35 34.69 -1.47
CA ILE A 10 3.42 33.41 -2.20
C ILE A 10 3.76 32.21 -1.29
N CYS A 11 4.29 32.45 -0.08
CA CYS A 11 4.59 31.39 0.88
C CYS A 11 3.37 30.91 1.70
N LEU A 12 2.20 31.52 1.50
CA LEU A 12 0.93 31.15 2.15
C LEU A 12 0.01 30.34 1.25
N LEU A 13 0.46 29.93 0.05
CA LEU A 13 -0.27 28.93 -0.72
C LEU A 13 -0.17 27.59 0.03
N PRO A 14 -1.31 27.00 0.41
CA PRO A 14 -1.31 25.73 1.11
C PRO A 14 -0.67 24.69 0.20
N MET A 15 0.48 24.17 0.61
CA MET A 15 1.13 22.98 0.04
C MET A 15 0.31 21.70 0.36
N SER A 16 -1.03 21.79 0.29
CA SER A 16 -1.97 20.72 0.61
C SER A 16 -2.14 19.72 -0.55
N GLY A 17 -1.43 19.90 -1.66
CA GLY A 17 -1.66 19.15 -2.90
C GLY A 17 -0.84 17.87 -3.12
N ILE A 18 0.09 17.48 -2.24
CA ILE A 18 0.97 16.30 -2.45
C ILE A 18 0.73 15.17 -1.42
N ALA A 19 -0.26 15.32 -0.53
CA ALA A 19 -0.54 14.34 0.53
C ALA A 19 -1.87 13.59 0.39
N GLN A 20 -2.81 14.03 -0.46
CA GLN A 20 -4.13 13.37 -0.59
C GLN A 20 -4.14 12.10 -1.46
N ASP A 21 -3.09 11.85 -2.26
CA ASP A 21 -3.05 10.74 -3.23
C ASP A 21 -2.50 9.41 -2.66
N ARG A 22 -2.40 9.28 -1.32
CA ARG A 22 -1.75 8.13 -0.66
C ARG A 22 -2.68 7.13 0.01
N ALA A 23 -3.98 7.27 -0.20
CA ALA A 23 -4.96 6.34 0.33
C ALA A 23 -5.14 5.09 -0.56
N LYS A 24 -4.04 4.37 -0.86
CA LYS A 24 -4.13 3.06 -1.53
C LYS A 24 -4.21 1.94 -0.50
N THR A 25 -5.12 1.00 -0.71
CA THR A 25 -5.18 -0.21 0.13
C THR A 25 -4.08 -1.20 -0.27
N LEU A 26 -3.79 -2.18 0.58
CA LEU A 26 -2.85 -3.26 0.26
C LEU A 26 -3.34 -4.12 -0.91
N ALA A 27 -4.66 -4.28 -1.03
CA ALA A 27 -5.28 -4.97 -2.15
C ALA A 27 -5.01 -4.24 -3.47
N ASP A 28 -5.15 -2.90 -3.48
CA ASP A 28 -4.86 -2.08 -4.66
C ASP A 28 -3.38 -2.16 -5.04
N ILE A 29 -2.48 -2.08 -4.05
CA ILE A 29 -1.03 -2.18 -4.29
C ILE A 29 -0.67 -3.55 -4.88
N ARG A 30 -1.25 -4.65 -4.38
CA ARG A 30 -1.02 -5.99 -4.98
C ARG A 30 -1.50 -6.03 -6.43
N GLN A 31 -2.67 -5.47 -6.71
CA GLN A 31 -3.20 -5.43 -8.07
C GLN A 31 -2.27 -4.67 -9.00
N ASP A 32 -1.79 -3.49 -8.59
CA ASP A 32 -0.82 -2.70 -9.36
C ASP A 32 0.49 -3.48 -9.59
N LEU A 33 1.02 -4.16 -8.56
CA LEU A 33 2.23 -4.97 -8.69
C LEU A 33 2.06 -6.14 -9.67
N ASN A 34 0.88 -6.77 -9.71
CA ASN A 34 0.61 -7.85 -10.66
C ASN A 34 0.52 -7.34 -12.11
N ILE A 35 -0.08 -6.15 -12.31
CA ILE A 35 -0.11 -5.49 -13.62
C ILE A 35 1.33 -5.22 -14.09
N LEU A 36 2.15 -4.61 -13.23
CA LEU A 36 3.55 -4.32 -13.53
C LEU A 36 4.36 -5.59 -13.82
N TYR A 37 4.10 -6.68 -13.10
CA TYR A 37 4.76 -7.96 -13.36
C TYR A 37 4.49 -8.48 -14.79
N VAL A 38 3.23 -8.44 -15.24
CA VAL A 38 2.86 -8.84 -16.60
C VAL A 38 3.52 -7.94 -17.65
N GLU A 39 3.58 -6.64 -17.41
CA GLU A 39 4.26 -5.68 -18.30
C GLU A 39 5.76 -5.96 -18.40
N ILE A 40 6.42 -6.27 -17.28
CA ILE A 40 7.85 -6.64 -17.26
C ILE A 40 8.10 -7.94 -18.04
N GLN A 41 7.23 -8.94 -17.91
CA GLN A 41 7.35 -10.18 -18.68
C GLN A 41 7.23 -9.94 -20.19
N ARG A 42 6.29 -9.08 -20.60
CA ARG A 42 6.15 -8.68 -22.01
C ARG A 42 7.41 -7.98 -22.51
N LEU A 43 7.90 -6.99 -21.76
CA LEU A 43 9.11 -6.24 -22.12
C LEU A 43 10.35 -7.15 -22.19
N LYS A 44 10.50 -8.09 -21.27
CA LYS A 44 11.56 -9.11 -21.29
C LYS A 44 11.47 -9.98 -22.54
N GLY A 45 10.27 -10.39 -22.95
CA GLY A 45 10.05 -11.15 -24.19
C GLY A 45 10.44 -10.36 -25.44
N GLU A 46 10.07 -9.08 -25.50
CA GLU A 46 10.44 -8.16 -26.59
C GLU A 46 11.96 -7.96 -26.65
N LEU A 47 12.62 -7.74 -25.51
CA LEU A 47 14.07 -7.57 -25.42
C LEU A 47 14.84 -8.87 -25.73
N SER A 48 14.32 -10.03 -25.34
CA SER A 48 14.92 -11.33 -25.64
C SER A 48 14.81 -11.69 -27.12
N THR A 49 13.75 -11.22 -27.80
CA THR A 49 13.52 -11.51 -29.23
C THR A 49 14.28 -10.53 -30.14
N THR A 50 14.55 -9.32 -29.66
CA THR A 50 15.36 -8.30 -30.39
C THR A 50 16.86 -8.57 -30.35
N GLN A 51 17.31 -9.62 -29.64
CA GLN A 51 18.70 -10.07 -29.59
C GLN A 51 19.11 -10.82 -30.89
N GLY A 52 19.00 -10.16 -32.04
CA GLY A 52 19.61 -10.60 -33.31
C GLY A 52 21.12 -10.34 -33.36
N PRO A 53 21.88 -10.79 -34.39
CA PRO A 53 23.35 -10.88 -34.40
C PRO A 53 24.16 -9.58 -34.30
N SER A 54 23.57 -8.44 -33.97
CA SER A 54 24.20 -7.12 -34.01
C SER A 54 24.19 -6.45 -32.63
N ILE A 55 25.40 -6.42 -32.04
CA ILE A 55 25.87 -5.50 -30.98
C ILE A 55 25.43 -5.86 -29.55
N SER A 56 26.17 -6.80 -28.96
CA SER A 56 25.93 -7.48 -27.67
C SER A 56 26.31 -6.70 -26.39
N GLY A 57 26.62 -5.40 -26.45
CA GLY A 57 27.09 -4.63 -25.28
C GLY A 57 26.01 -3.89 -24.50
N ALA A 58 25.15 -3.13 -25.20
CA ALA A 58 24.15 -2.27 -24.57
C ALA A 58 22.79 -2.97 -24.35
N ALA A 59 22.42 -3.93 -25.20
CA ALA A 59 21.19 -4.70 -25.03
C ALA A 59 21.29 -5.69 -23.85
N GLY A 60 22.49 -6.21 -23.56
CA GLY A 60 22.76 -7.06 -22.39
C GLY A 60 22.53 -6.33 -21.06
N SER A 61 22.96 -5.06 -20.96
CA SER A 61 22.76 -4.26 -19.74
C SER A 61 21.30 -3.84 -19.54
N VAL A 62 20.52 -3.64 -20.60
CA VAL A 62 19.08 -3.38 -20.47
C VAL A 62 18.33 -4.63 -20.01
N LEU A 63 18.64 -5.80 -20.57
CA LEU A 63 18.03 -7.07 -20.12
C LEU A 63 18.37 -7.38 -18.66
N GLU A 64 19.62 -7.16 -18.25
CA GLU A 64 20.04 -7.29 -16.85
C GLU A 64 19.27 -6.34 -15.92
N ARG A 65 19.07 -5.08 -16.33
CA ARG A 65 18.24 -4.13 -15.56
C ARG A 65 16.79 -4.58 -15.43
N VAL A 66 16.21 -5.16 -16.48
CA VAL A 66 14.85 -5.70 -16.43
C VAL A 66 14.76 -6.92 -15.50
N GLN A 67 15.76 -7.79 -15.50
CA GLN A 67 15.82 -8.91 -14.54
C GLN A 67 15.93 -8.42 -13.09
N ASN A 68 16.72 -7.38 -12.84
CA ASN A 68 16.82 -6.79 -11.50
C ASN A 68 15.50 -6.15 -11.06
N ILE A 69 14.76 -5.51 -11.96
CA ILE A 69 13.42 -4.96 -11.68
C ILE A 69 12.42 -6.10 -11.40
N GLU A 70 12.45 -7.19 -12.16
CA GLU A 70 11.63 -8.38 -11.93
C GLU A 70 11.84 -8.94 -10.51
N ALA A 71 13.11 -9.06 -10.09
CA ALA A 71 13.46 -9.55 -8.76
C ALA A 71 12.94 -8.62 -7.63
N GLU A 72 13.07 -7.31 -7.78
CA GLU A 72 12.55 -6.36 -6.79
C GLU A 72 11.01 -6.30 -6.79
N LEU A 73 10.34 -6.44 -7.95
CA LEU A 73 8.88 -6.53 -7.99
C LEU A 73 8.37 -7.78 -7.28
N GLN A 74 9.03 -8.92 -7.47
CA GLN A 74 8.71 -10.15 -6.73
C GLN A 74 8.88 -9.96 -5.22
N ARG A 75 9.99 -9.31 -4.80
CA ARG A 75 10.23 -8.98 -3.40
C ARG A 75 9.18 -8.04 -2.81
N LEU A 76 8.81 -6.97 -3.53
CA LEU A 76 7.77 -6.03 -3.10
C LEU A 76 6.40 -6.72 -2.99
N THR A 77 6.11 -7.65 -3.89
CA THR A 77 4.88 -8.46 -3.85
C THR A 77 4.85 -9.32 -2.59
N ALA A 78 5.94 -10.02 -2.28
CA ALA A 78 6.06 -10.83 -1.07
C ALA A 78 5.92 -9.98 0.20
N LEU A 79 6.54 -8.80 0.26
CA LEU A 79 6.40 -7.87 1.39
C LEU A 79 4.96 -7.36 1.54
N SER A 80 4.26 -7.10 0.44
CA SER A 80 2.85 -6.67 0.47
C SER A 80 1.94 -7.79 1.02
N GLU A 81 2.19 -9.04 0.61
CA GLU A 81 1.49 -10.21 1.14
C GLU A 81 1.75 -10.44 2.63
N GLU A 82 3.02 -10.39 3.04
CA GLU A 82 3.39 -10.49 4.46
C GLU A 82 2.72 -9.40 5.29
N LEU A 83 2.69 -8.16 4.79
CA LEU A 83 2.09 -7.04 5.49
C LEU A 83 0.57 -7.17 5.57
N GLN A 84 -0.10 -7.64 4.52
CA GLN A 84 -1.54 -7.95 4.58
C GLN A 84 -1.82 -9.00 5.67
N PHE A 85 -1.09 -10.12 5.66
CA PHE A 85 -1.27 -11.17 6.66
C PHE A 85 -1.03 -10.65 8.08
N ARG A 86 0.00 -9.81 8.26
CA ARG A 86 0.28 -9.18 9.55
C ARG A 86 -0.87 -8.28 10.01
N VAL A 87 -1.42 -7.46 9.11
CA VAL A 87 -2.55 -6.57 9.41
C VAL A 87 -3.77 -7.40 9.81
N GLU A 88 -4.10 -8.45 9.05
CA GLU A 88 -5.23 -9.35 9.37
C GLU A 88 -5.08 -9.98 10.77
N ARG A 89 -3.86 -10.43 11.12
CA ARG A 89 -3.58 -10.95 12.47
C ARG A 89 -3.75 -9.91 13.57
N VAL A 90 -3.28 -8.67 13.34
CA VAL A 90 -3.42 -7.57 14.31
C VAL A 90 -4.88 -7.17 14.47
N VAL A 91 -5.64 -7.12 13.39
CA VAL A 91 -7.08 -6.83 13.43
C VAL A 91 -7.82 -7.91 14.21
N GLN A 92 -7.51 -9.19 13.95
CA GLN A 92 -8.14 -10.30 14.67
C GLN A 92 -7.81 -10.27 16.17
N ASP A 93 -6.53 -10.18 16.52
CA ASP A 93 -6.10 -10.13 17.94
C ASP A 93 -6.66 -8.89 18.65
N GLY A 94 -6.60 -7.74 17.98
CA GLY A 94 -7.15 -6.50 18.51
C GLY A 94 -8.66 -6.58 18.72
N THR A 95 -9.42 -7.16 17.79
CA THR A 95 -10.88 -7.32 17.93
C THR A 95 -11.21 -8.23 19.10
N ASN A 96 -10.48 -9.35 19.25
CA ASN A 96 -10.66 -10.25 20.39
C ASN A 96 -10.36 -9.55 21.72
N ARG A 97 -9.28 -8.75 21.77
CA ARG A 97 -8.90 -7.98 22.96
C ARG A 97 -9.91 -6.89 23.29
N VAL A 98 -10.46 -6.21 22.28
CA VAL A 98 -11.52 -5.21 22.49
C VAL A 98 -12.76 -5.89 23.08
N GLY A 99 -13.17 -7.05 22.57
CA GLY A 99 -14.31 -7.78 23.14
C GLY A 99 -14.10 -8.20 24.60
N ASP A 100 -12.89 -8.64 24.98
CA ASP A 100 -12.54 -8.92 26.37
C ASP A 100 -12.58 -7.66 27.26
N LEU A 101 -12.12 -6.52 26.74
CA LEU A 101 -12.20 -5.25 27.47
C LEU A 101 -13.64 -4.76 27.63
N GLU A 102 -14.49 -4.90 26.59
CA GLU A 102 -15.91 -4.58 26.64
C GLU A 102 -16.63 -5.42 27.71
N PHE A 103 -16.35 -6.74 27.73
CA PHE A 103 -16.89 -7.63 28.76
C PHE A 103 -16.50 -7.20 30.18
N ARG A 104 -15.20 -6.94 30.41
CA ARG A 104 -14.70 -6.53 31.73
C ARG A 104 -15.25 -5.18 32.15
N LEU A 105 -15.42 -4.24 31.22
CA LEU A 105 -15.98 -2.93 31.51
C LEU A 105 -17.43 -3.06 32.02
N VAL A 106 -18.25 -3.86 31.34
CA VAL A 106 -19.64 -4.11 31.75
C VAL A 106 -19.71 -4.79 33.12
N GLU A 107 -18.83 -5.75 33.41
CA GLU A 107 -18.76 -6.42 34.72
C GLU A 107 -18.41 -5.43 35.84
N LEU A 108 -17.49 -4.49 35.59
CA LEU A 108 -17.07 -3.47 36.56
C LEU A 108 -18.11 -2.38 36.76
N GLU A 109 -18.84 -2.00 35.71
CA GLU A 109 -19.88 -0.96 35.76
C GLU A 109 -21.25 -1.51 36.23
N GLY A 110 -21.36 -2.83 36.40
CA GLY A 110 -22.60 -3.50 36.83
C GLY A 110 -23.70 -3.51 35.77
N GLY A 111 -23.32 -3.44 34.49
CA GLY A 111 -24.24 -3.50 33.36
C GLY A 111 -24.66 -4.93 33.00
N ASP A 112 -25.62 -5.06 32.07
CA ASP A 112 -26.09 -6.35 31.57
C ASP A 112 -25.24 -6.84 30.40
N ILE A 113 -24.47 -7.90 30.62
CA ILE A 113 -23.61 -8.54 29.60
C ILE A 113 -24.42 -9.01 28.39
N SER A 114 -25.70 -9.35 28.55
CA SER A 114 -26.56 -9.78 27.44
C SER A 114 -26.87 -8.67 26.43
N THR A 115 -26.54 -7.42 26.76
CA THR A 115 -26.68 -6.26 25.87
C THR A 115 -25.42 -5.99 25.04
N LEU A 116 -24.29 -6.67 25.32
CA LEU A 116 -23.10 -6.61 24.48
C LEU A 116 -23.39 -7.32 23.15
N GLY A 117 -23.38 -6.53 22.06
CA GLY A 117 -23.47 -7.04 20.69
C GLY A 117 -22.16 -7.65 20.20
N GLU A 118 -22.09 -7.99 18.90
CA GLU A 118 -20.81 -8.39 18.30
C GLU A 118 -19.83 -7.19 18.29
N THR A 119 -18.63 -7.39 18.85
CA THR A 119 -17.56 -6.41 18.79
C THR A 119 -17.22 -6.11 17.33
N THR A 120 -17.40 -4.86 16.90
CA THR A 120 -17.04 -4.43 15.55
C THR A 120 -15.54 -4.60 15.33
N THR A 121 -15.14 -5.27 14.23
CA THR A 121 -13.72 -5.53 13.96
C THR A 121 -12.94 -4.24 13.77
N LEU A 122 -11.74 -4.15 14.33
CA LEU A 122 -10.86 -2.98 14.21
C LEU A 122 -10.41 -2.66 12.77
N GLY A 123 -10.55 -3.62 11.85
CA GLY A 123 -10.20 -3.49 10.43
C GLY A 123 -11.41 -3.19 9.56
N GLY A 124 -12.33 -2.37 10.05
CA GLY A 124 -13.67 -2.14 9.49
C GLY A 124 -13.74 -2.00 7.96
N ASP A 125 -14.94 -2.19 7.41
CA ASP A 125 -15.27 -2.04 6.00
C ASP A 125 -15.05 -0.58 5.57
N LEU A 126 -13.77 -0.20 5.39
CA LEU A 126 -13.35 1.10 4.89
C LEU A 126 -13.63 1.10 3.39
N ALA A 127 -14.91 1.18 3.04
CA ALA A 127 -15.33 1.64 1.73
C ALA A 127 -14.80 3.07 1.56
N TYR A 128 -13.62 3.19 0.94
CA TYR A 128 -13.13 4.48 0.49
C TYR A 128 -14.18 5.08 -0.46
N PRO A 129 -14.67 6.31 -0.19
CA PRO A 129 -15.48 6.99 -1.18
C PRO A 129 -14.64 7.12 -2.46
N LYS A 130 -15.22 6.64 -3.56
CA LYS A 130 -14.63 6.62 -4.90
C LYS A 130 -14.41 8.02 -5.43
#